data_AF-A0A1B6Z4L8-F1
#
_entry.id   AF-A0A1B6Z4L8-F1
#
_cell.length_a   1.000
_cell.length_b   1.000
_cell.length_c   1.000
_cell.angle_alpha   90.00
_cell.angle_beta   90.00
_cell.angle_gamma   90.00
#
_symmetry.space_group_name_H-M   'P 1'
#
loop_
_entity.id
_entity.type
_entity.pdbx_description
1 polymer ?
#
loop_
_entity_poly.entity_id
_entity_poly.type
_entity_poly.pdbx_seq_one_letter_code
_entity_poly.pdbx_strand_id
1 'polypeptide(L)'
;MSAAHIIAERIDQEGPIALGDYMAIANQHYYASKDPLGEEGDFTTAPEISQMFGEVIGIWLADLWLRKGAPGHCHYVELGPGRGTLAADAGRAMAKFSCTPDVHFVETSPILRAKQAELHPDAQWHDDIAGLPTQGPLLVVANEFFDALPVEQFVATAAGWRQTRVARERSSFVSVADQDTSDDSAATAIGQFPEGTILERSPVSVELVGAIADRIARQGGVLLLIDYGYDRPGTGSTLQAIKDHMPISPFDSPGTSDLTAHVDFHTLANIMRTRLLSIHGPAEQGQWLKALGIDARANSLAAAEPKQANNITAALHRLTHVDEMGRLFRVMAATALGWPDPEGFTYGEI
;
A
#
# COMPACT_ATOMS: atom_id res chain seq x y z
N MET A 1 24.37 -11.92 -5.44
CA MET A 1 24.41 -12.26 -4.00
C MET A 1 22.97 -12.34 -3.52
N SER A 2 22.56 -13.37 -2.77
CA SER A 2 21.17 -13.51 -2.31
C SER A 2 20.88 -12.61 -1.11
N ALA A 3 19.61 -12.23 -0.89
CA ALA A 3 19.19 -11.49 0.31
C ALA A 3 19.61 -12.19 1.60
N ALA A 4 19.38 -13.51 1.69
CA ALA A 4 19.80 -14.31 2.84
C ALA A 4 21.30 -14.19 3.14
N HIS A 5 22.15 -14.11 2.11
CA HIS A 5 23.59 -13.92 2.30
C HIS A 5 23.93 -12.51 2.80
N ILE A 6 23.30 -11.47 2.23
CA ILE A 6 23.49 -10.07 2.66
C ILE A 6 23.08 -9.90 4.12
N ILE A 7 21.91 -10.42 4.50
CA ILE A 7 21.38 -10.37 5.87
C ILE A 7 22.33 -11.11 6.82
N ALA A 8 22.78 -12.31 6.44
CA ALA A 8 23.70 -13.11 7.21
C ALA A 8 25.04 -12.39 7.47
N GLU A 9 25.65 -11.82 6.42
CA GLU A 9 26.91 -11.07 6.56
C GLU A 9 26.75 -9.85 7.46
N ARG A 10 25.62 -9.12 7.35
CA ARG A 10 25.35 -7.96 8.21
C ARG A 10 25.19 -8.36 9.67
N ILE A 11 24.44 -9.44 9.95
CA ILE A 11 24.28 -9.96 11.31
C ILE A 11 25.61 -10.45 11.89
N ASP A 12 26.45 -11.12 11.08
CA ASP A 12 27.76 -11.61 11.52
C ASP A 12 28.74 -10.46 11.88
N GLN A 13 28.56 -9.27 11.28
CA GLN A 13 29.40 -8.09 11.51
C GLN A 13 28.88 -7.17 12.62
N GLU A 14 27.57 -6.94 12.68
CA GLU A 14 26.94 -5.91 13.51
C GLU A 14 26.17 -6.49 14.70
N GLY A 15 25.94 -7.81 14.73
CA GLY A 15 25.00 -8.46 15.63
C GLY A 15 23.56 -8.43 15.09
N PRO A 16 22.55 -8.78 15.90
CA PRO A 16 21.15 -8.78 15.46
C PRO A 16 20.72 -7.43 14.88
N ILE A 17 20.09 -7.47 13.70
CA ILE A 17 19.63 -6.27 12.98
C ILE A 17 18.17 -5.95 13.30
N ALA A 18 17.72 -4.72 13.02
CA ALA A 18 16.32 -4.36 13.19
C ALA A 18 15.40 -5.19 12.27
N LEU A 19 14.15 -5.40 12.68
CA LEU A 19 13.17 -6.09 11.83
C LEU A 19 12.92 -5.33 10.53
N GLY A 20 12.87 -3.99 10.59
CA GLY A 20 12.70 -3.16 9.40
C GLY A 20 13.87 -3.32 8.41
N ASP A 21 15.11 -3.38 8.90
CA ASP A 21 16.29 -3.65 8.07
C ASP A 21 16.20 -5.01 7.36
N TYR A 22 15.78 -6.05 8.09
CA TYR A 22 15.58 -7.38 7.54
C TYR A 22 14.54 -7.37 6.40
N MET A 23 13.37 -6.77 6.66
CA MET A 23 12.27 -6.66 5.71
C MET A 23 12.68 -5.86 4.48
N ALA A 24 13.39 -4.74 4.65
CA ALA A 24 13.89 -3.90 3.56
C ALA A 24 14.81 -4.68 2.62
N ILE A 25 15.80 -5.40 3.15
CA ILE A 25 16.74 -6.20 2.33
C ILE A 25 16.01 -7.34 1.61
N ALA A 26 15.11 -8.03 2.31
CA ALA A 26 14.33 -9.13 1.74
C ALA A 26 13.44 -8.64 0.59
N ASN A 27 12.60 -7.62 0.83
CA ASN A 27 11.67 -7.10 -0.17
C ASN A 27 12.39 -6.45 -1.35
N GLN A 28 13.46 -5.68 -1.10
CA GLN A 28 14.25 -5.10 -2.20
C GLN A 28 14.75 -6.19 -3.16
N HIS A 29 15.21 -7.32 -2.65
CA HIS A 29 15.67 -8.42 -3.50
C HIS A 29 14.50 -9.13 -4.19
N TYR A 30 13.40 -9.36 -3.47
CA TYR A 30 12.20 -10.00 -3.98
C TYR A 30 11.64 -9.25 -5.20
N TYR A 31 11.32 -7.96 -5.05
CA TYR A 31 10.74 -7.12 -6.10
C TYR A 31 11.72 -6.77 -7.25
N ALA A 32 13.03 -6.91 -7.03
CA ALA A 32 14.05 -6.71 -8.07
C ALA A 32 14.34 -7.97 -8.90
N SER A 33 13.96 -9.17 -8.42
CA SER A 33 14.43 -10.44 -8.99
C SER A 33 13.45 -11.12 -9.95
N LYS A 34 12.15 -10.83 -9.85
CA LYS A 34 11.10 -11.38 -10.71
C LYS A 34 9.88 -10.46 -10.78
N ASP A 35 8.96 -10.76 -11.69
CA ASP A 35 7.59 -10.22 -11.62
C ASP A 35 6.80 -11.12 -10.64
N PRO A 36 6.37 -10.60 -9.48
CA PRO A 36 5.69 -11.41 -8.48
C PRO A 36 4.17 -11.52 -8.71
N LEU A 37 3.61 -10.86 -9.73
CA LEU A 37 2.17 -10.66 -9.88
C LEU A 37 1.48 -11.67 -10.82
N GLY A 38 0.29 -12.12 -10.44
CA GLY A 38 -0.64 -12.90 -11.28
C GLY A 38 -0.64 -14.41 -11.03
N GLU A 39 -1.32 -15.18 -11.89
CA GLU A 39 -1.47 -16.65 -11.75
C GLU A 39 -0.14 -17.42 -11.80
N GLU A 40 0.88 -16.87 -12.47
CA GLU A 40 2.25 -17.42 -12.50
C GLU A 40 3.18 -16.75 -11.47
N GLY A 41 2.67 -15.77 -10.72
CA GLY A 41 3.36 -15.05 -9.65
C GLY A 41 3.08 -15.63 -8.26
N ASP A 42 3.49 -14.94 -7.19
CA ASP A 42 3.27 -15.41 -5.82
C ASP A 42 1.94 -14.90 -5.21
N PHE A 43 1.36 -13.84 -5.78
CA PHE A 43 0.06 -13.28 -5.36
C PHE A 43 -0.68 -12.55 -6.48
N THR A 44 -1.99 -12.37 -6.28
CA THR A 44 -2.89 -11.66 -7.21
C THR A 44 -3.46 -10.42 -6.52
N THR A 45 -3.18 -9.23 -7.07
CA THR A 45 -3.65 -7.93 -6.57
C THR A 45 -4.99 -7.53 -7.18
N ALA A 46 -5.67 -6.53 -6.59
CA ALA A 46 -6.97 -6.06 -7.07
C ALA A 46 -6.99 -5.65 -8.57
N PRO A 47 -5.98 -4.93 -9.10
CA PRO A 47 -5.93 -4.59 -10.53
C PRO A 47 -5.84 -5.81 -11.46
N GLU A 48 -5.16 -6.88 -11.06
CA GLU A 48 -5.01 -8.10 -11.87
C GLU A 48 -6.28 -8.96 -11.84
N ILE A 49 -7.16 -8.78 -10.84
CA ILE A 49 -8.44 -9.51 -10.75
C ILE A 49 -9.44 -9.02 -11.80
N SER A 50 -9.56 -7.70 -11.99
CA SER A 50 -10.47 -7.17 -13.01
C SER A 50 -10.31 -5.67 -13.30
N GLN A 51 -10.47 -5.33 -14.59
CA GLN A 51 -10.52 -3.95 -15.08
C GLN A 51 -11.53 -3.05 -14.36
N MET A 52 -12.62 -3.61 -13.81
CA MET A 52 -13.63 -2.82 -13.12
C MET A 52 -13.07 -2.08 -11.90
N PHE A 53 -12.02 -2.61 -11.26
CA PHE A 53 -11.37 -1.96 -10.13
C PHE A 53 -10.70 -0.65 -10.56
N GLY A 54 -9.84 -0.70 -11.58
CA GLY A 54 -9.17 0.49 -12.10
C GLY A 54 -10.12 1.47 -12.77
N GLU A 55 -11.16 0.99 -13.44
CA GLU A 55 -12.19 1.87 -14.02
C GLU A 55 -12.94 2.68 -12.96
N VAL A 56 -13.31 2.06 -11.83
CA VAL A 56 -13.98 2.73 -10.71
C VAL A 56 -13.06 3.78 -10.09
N ILE A 57 -11.78 3.46 -9.87
CA ILE A 57 -10.79 4.41 -9.34
C ILE A 57 -10.58 5.58 -10.31
N GLY A 58 -10.45 5.31 -11.61
CA GLY A 58 -10.33 6.37 -12.61
C GLY A 58 -11.54 7.29 -12.66
N ILE A 59 -12.76 6.75 -12.60
CA ILE A 59 -13.99 7.56 -12.51
C ILE A 59 -13.98 8.41 -11.24
N TRP A 60 -13.59 7.84 -10.11
CA TRP A 60 -13.51 8.55 -8.83
C TRP A 60 -12.52 9.72 -8.88
N LEU A 61 -11.35 9.53 -9.49
CA LEU A 61 -10.36 10.61 -9.69
C LEU A 61 -10.87 11.69 -10.65
N ALA A 62 -11.49 11.29 -11.77
CA ALA A 62 -12.06 12.22 -12.74
C ALA A 62 -13.18 13.06 -12.14
N ASP A 63 -14.04 12.47 -11.30
CA ASP A 63 -15.11 13.18 -10.59
C ASP A 63 -14.53 14.27 -9.67
N LEU A 64 -13.53 13.95 -8.84
CA LEU A 64 -12.86 14.93 -7.99
C LEU A 64 -12.24 16.07 -8.81
N TRP A 65 -11.56 15.74 -9.91
CA TRP A 65 -10.95 16.71 -10.80
C TRP A 65 -12.01 17.63 -11.45
N LEU A 66 -13.13 17.07 -11.92
CA LEU A 66 -14.25 17.82 -12.49
C LEU A 66 -14.88 18.75 -11.45
N ARG A 67 -15.23 18.23 -10.27
CA ARG A 67 -15.87 18.99 -9.18
C ARG A 67 -14.93 20.06 -8.59
N LYS A 68 -13.61 19.88 -8.69
CA LYS A 68 -12.63 20.94 -8.36
C LYS A 68 -12.68 22.13 -9.33
N GLY A 69 -13.31 21.96 -10.49
CA GLY A 69 -13.40 22.93 -11.57
C GLY A 69 -12.49 22.62 -12.75
N ALA A 70 -12.14 21.35 -12.96
CA ALA A 70 -11.28 20.89 -14.06
C ALA A 70 -9.97 21.72 -14.16
N PRO A 71 -9.06 21.64 -13.16
CA PRO A 71 -7.92 22.55 -12.98
C PRO A 71 -6.83 22.54 -14.10
N GLY A 72 -7.16 22.12 -15.33
CA GLY A 72 -6.23 22.00 -16.43
C GLY A 72 -5.25 20.86 -16.17
N HIS A 73 -3.96 21.18 -16.27
CA HIS A 73 -2.86 20.22 -16.12
C HIS A 73 -2.81 19.63 -14.71
N CYS A 74 -2.70 18.30 -14.62
CA CYS A 74 -2.60 17.54 -13.37
C CYS A 74 -1.80 16.25 -13.60
N HIS A 75 -1.42 15.58 -12.50
CA HIS A 75 -0.52 14.43 -12.50
C HIS A 75 -1.21 13.22 -11.90
N TYR A 76 -1.25 12.11 -12.61
CA TYR A 76 -1.59 10.81 -12.04
C TYR A 76 -0.30 10.21 -11.50
N VAL A 77 -0.26 9.94 -10.20
CA VAL A 77 0.92 9.38 -9.54
C VAL A 77 0.54 8.04 -8.94
N GLU A 78 1.23 6.97 -9.31
CA GLU A 78 1.03 5.65 -8.70
C GLU A 78 2.30 5.18 -8.01
N LEU A 79 2.16 4.85 -6.72
CA LEU A 79 3.24 4.30 -5.90
C LEU A 79 3.24 2.78 -6.04
N GLY A 80 4.36 2.21 -6.50
CA GLY A 80 4.48 0.77 -6.77
C GLY A 80 3.40 0.25 -7.70
N PRO A 81 3.34 0.69 -8.97
CA PRO A 81 2.22 0.39 -9.87
C PRO A 81 2.17 -1.08 -10.36
N GLY A 82 3.08 -1.94 -9.89
CA GLY A 82 3.19 -3.32 -10.34
C GLY A 82 3.41 -3.38 -11.86
N ARG A 83 2.44 -3.93 -12.60
CA ARG A 83 2.48 -4.00 -14.08
C ARG A 83 1.97 -2.73 -14.77
N GLY A 84 1.44 -1.75 -14.01
CA GLY A 84 0.79 -0.55 -14.53
C GLY A 84 -0.65 -0.78 -15.02
N THR A 85 -1.25 -1.92 -14.70
CA THR A 85 -2.62 -2.29 -15.11
C THR A 85 -3.66 -1.34 -14.53
N LEU A 86 -3.53 -0.98 -13.25
CA LEU A 86 -4.39 0.00 -12.59
C LEU A 86 -4.37 1.35 -13.32
N ALA A 87 -3.18 1.91 -13.57
CA ALA A 87 -3.03 3.14 -14.33
C ALA A 87 -3.66 3.08 -15.73
N ALA A 88 -3.57 1.94 -16.43
CA ALA A 88 -4.13 1.80 -17.77
C ALA A 88 -5.67 1.85 -17.75
N ASP A 89 -6.29 1.14 -16.80
CA ASP A 89 -7.73 1.14 -16.65
C ASP A 89 -8.26 2.47 -16.12
N ALA A 90 -7.59 3.05 -15.12
CA ALA A 90 -7.92 4.35 -14.57
C ALA A 90 -7.81 5.45 -15.64
N GLY A 91 -6.69 5.51 -16.36
CA GLY A 91 -6.45 6.49 -17.43
C GLY A 91 -7.50 6.38 -18.56
N ARG A 92 -7.82 5.16 -19.01
CA ARG A 92 -8.88 4.91 -19.99
C ARG A 92 -10.26 5.39 -19.53
N ALA A 93 -10.56 5.24 -18.23
CA ALA A 93 -11.81 5.71 -17.66
C ALA A 93 -11.83 7.24 -17.51
N MET A 94 -10.75 7.84 -17.01
CA MET A 94 -10.59 9.29 -16.83
C MET A 94 -10.68 10.06 -18.15
N ALA A 95 -10.11 9.51 -19.24
CA ALA A 95 -10.13 10.13 -20.56
C ALA A 95 -11.56 10.39 -21.09
N LYS A 96 -12.55 9.59 -20.68
CA LYS A 96 -13.98 9.79 -21.04
C LYS A 96 -14.56 11.10 -20.49
N PHE A 97 -13.90 11.69 -19.49
CA PHE A 97 -14.25 12.94 -18.84
C PHE A 97 -13.29 14.08 -19.18
N SER A 98 -12.46 13.90 -20.22
CA SER A 98 -11.41 14.84 -20.62
C SER A 98 -10.36 15.11 -19.54
N CYS A 99 -10.26 14.23 -18.53
CA CYS A 99 -9.18 14.23 -17.55
C CYS A 99 -8.07 13.32 -18.06
N THR A 100 -7.02 13.91 -18.61
CA THR A 100 -5.87 13.19 -19.19
C THR A 100 -4.57 13.68 -18.53
N PRO A 101 -4.31 13.27 -17.27
CA PRO A 101 -3.12 13.70 -16.54
C PRO A 101 -1.85 13.10 -17.13
N ASP A 102 -0.71 13.74 -16.87
CA ASP A 102 0.59 13.12 -17.09
C ASP A 102 0.78 11.97 -16.09
N VAL A 103 1.27 10.83 -16.57
CA VAL A 103 1.43 9.61 -15.76
C VAL A 103 2.82 9.55 -15.15
N HIS A 104 2.87 9.41 -13.84
CA HIS A 104 4.10 9.29 -13.07
C HIS A 104 4.07 8.03 -12.20
N PHE A 105 5.13 7.24 -12.26
CA PHE A 105 5.30 6.03 -11.47
C PHE A 105 6.46 6.17 -10.50
N VAL A 106 6.21 5.87 -9.23
CA VAL A 106 7.27 5.72 -8.23
C VAL A 106 7.55 4.22 -8.09
N GLU A 107 8.61 3.77 -8.75
CA GLU A 107 8.95 2.35 -8.93
C GLU A 107 10.46 2.22 -8.95
N THR A 108 11.05 1.28 -8.20
CA THR A 108 12.52 1.09 -8.19
C THR A 108 12.97 -0.13 -8.97
N SER A 109 12.06 -1.08 -9.27
CA SER A 109 12.35 -2.31 -9.97
C SER A 109 12.55 -2.07 -11.47
N PRO A 110 13.76 -2.28 -12.02
CA PRO A 110 14.00 -2.09 -13.44
C PRO A 110 13.20 -3.07 -14.32
N ILE A 111 12.87 -4.26 -13.79
CA ILE A 111 12.04 -5.26 -14.48
C ILE A 111 10.62 -4.74 -14.65
N LEU A 112 10.02 -4.21 -13.57
CA LEU A 112 8.67 -3.67 -13.63
C LEU A 112 8.61 -2.38 -14.45
N ARG A 113 9.61 -1.49 -14.35
CA ARG A 113 9.71 -0.30 -15.22
C ARG A 113 9.68 -0.67 -16.70
N ALA A 114 10.39 -1.73 -17.10
CA ALA A 114 10.37 -2.19 -18.49
C ALA A 114 8.97 -2.66 -18.94
N LYS A 115 8.27 -3.44 -18.11
CA LYS A 115 6.89 -3.89 -18.39
C LYS A 115 5.90 -2.72 -18.43
N GLN A 116 6.03 -1.79 -17.50
CA GLN A 116 5.21 -0.58 -17.44
C GLN A 116 5.41 0.28 -18.69
N ALA A 117 6.64 0.40 -19.21
CA ALA A 117 6.93 1.19 -20.40
C ALA A 117 6.31 0.62 -21.69
N GLU A 118 6.06 -0.70 -21.75
CA GLU A 118 5.30 -1.30 -22.85
C GLU A 118 3.82 -0.86 -22.84
N LEU A 119 3.25 -0.70 -21.64
CA LEU A 119 1.84 -0.33 -21.45
C LEU A 119 1.62 1.20 -21.43
N HIS A 120 2.63 1.94 -20.95
CA HIS A 120 2.61 3.38 -20.73
C HIS A 120 3.88 4.02 -21.31
N PRO A 121 4.01 4.14 -22.64
CA PRO A 121 5.21 4.65 -23.28
C PRO A 121 5.53 6.12 -22.93
N ASP A 122 4.51 6.89 -22.54
CA ASP A 122 4.63 8.31 -22.20
C ASP A 122 4.74 8.56 -20.68
N ALA A 123 4.77 7.50 -19.85
CA ALA A 123 4.92 7.65 -18.40
C ALA A 123 6.33 8.15 -18.02
N GLN A 124 6.42 8.71 -16.82
CA GLN A 124 7.68 9.14 -16.21
C GLN A 124 7.94 8.36 -14.93
N TRP A 125 9.14 7.81 -14.80
CA TRP A 125 9.53 6.99 -13.65
C TRP A 125 10.40 7.77 -12.67
N HIS A 126 10.14 7.58 -11.39
CA HIS A 126 10.86 8.19 -10.28
C HIS A 126 11.32 7.11 -9.31
N ASP A 127 12.51 7.30 -8.73
CA ASP A 127 13.02 6.42 -7.67
C ASP A 127 12.29 6.69 -6.35
N ASP A 128 11.84 7.92 -6.14
CA ASP A 128 11.09 8.35 -4.97
C ASP A 128 10.11 9.50 -5.30
N ILE A 129 9.34 9.93 -4.31
CA ILE A 129 8.37 11.02 -4.45
C ILE A 129 9.02 12.41 -4.62
N ALA A 130 10.31 12.57 -4.37
CA ALA A 130 11.01 13.85 -4.51
C ALA A 130 11.28 14.19 -5.99
N GLY A 131 11.31 13.17 -6.87
CA GLY A 131 11.36 13.34 -8.34
C GLY A 131 10.07 13.88 -8.96
N LEU A 132 8.94 13.84 -8.25
CA LEU A 132 7.63 14.19 -8.80
C LEU A 132 7.52 15.69 -9.19
N PRO A 133 6.69 16.03 -10.20
CA PRO A 133 6.50 17.42 -10.63
C PRO A 133 6.03 18.35 -9.53
N THR A 134 6.66 19.53 -9.41
CA THR A 134 6.41 20.48 -8.31
C THR A 134 5.27 21.46 -8.56
N GLN A 135 4.67 21.44 -9.76
CA GLN A 135 3.55 22.31 -10.16
C GLN A 135 2.37 21.48 -10.63
N GLY A 136 1.15 21.94 -10.36
CA GLY A 136 -0.08 21.25 -10.73
C GLY A 136 -0.54 20.21 -9.68
N PRO A 137 -1.83 19.88 -9.63
CA PRO A 137 -2.36 18.95 -8.63
C PRO A 137 -1.87 17.52 -8.81
N LEU A 138 -1.75 16.82 -7.69
CA LEU A 138 -1.39 15.39 -7.66
C LEU A 138 -2.63 14.53 -7.42
N LEU A 139 -2.89 13.57 -8.31
CA LEU A 139 -3.89 12.52 -8.19
C LEU A 139 -3.15 11.23 -7.85
N VAL A 140 -2.87 11.03 -6.56
CA VAL A 140 -1.99 9.96 -6.08
C VAL A 140 -2.79 8.72 -5.74
N VAL A 141 -2.34 7.56 -6.19
CA VAL A 141 -2.88 6.23 -5.87
C VAL A 141 -1.77 5.36 -5.28
N ALA A 142 -2.07 4.71 -4.17
CA ALA A 142 -1.22 3.70 -3.54
C ALA A 142 -2.10 2.48 -3.24
N ASN A 143 -1.99 1.44 -4.06
CA ASN A 143 -2.72 0.19 -3.90
C ASN A 143 -1.73 -0.92 -3.56
N GLU A 144 -1.88 -1.57 -2.39
CA GLU A 144 -1.00 -2.66 -1.94
C GLU A 144 0.47 -2.24 -2.01
N PHE A 145 0.75 -1.08 -1.43
CA PHE A 145 2.08 -0.46 -1.46
C PHE A 145 2.65 -0.30 -0.05
N PHE A 146 1.80 0.05 0.92
CA PHE A 146 2.24 0.37 2.27
C PHE A 146 2.47 -0.89 3.11
N ASP A 147 1.81 -2.01 2.77
CA ASP A 147 2.02 -3.31 3.39
C ASP A 147 3.42 -3.89 3.19
N ALA A 148 4.04 -3.60 2.03
CA ALA A 148 5.37 -4.03 1.66
C ALA A 148 6.48 -3.14 2.25
N LEU A 149 6.13 -2.03 2.91
CA LEU A 149 7.10 -1.13 3.54
C LEU A 149 7.58 -1.68 4.90
N PRO A 150 8.87 -1.49 5.23
CA PRO A 150 9.45 -2.00 6.47
C PRO A 150 8.67 -1.63 7.73
N VAL A 151 8.46 -2.62 8.60
CA VAL A 151 7.89 -2.45 9.95
C VAL A 151 8.91 -2.78 11.02
N GLU A 152 8.82 -2.04 12.13
CA GLU A 152 9.48 -2.34 13.39
C GLU A 152 8.47 -2.97 14.35
N GLN A 153 8.93 -3.97 15.09
CA GLN A 153 8.16 -4.58 16.17
C GLN A 153 8.80 -4.25 17.51
N PHE A 154 7.96 -4.07 18.52
CA PHE A 154 8.35 -3.91 19.91
C PHE A 154 7.59 -4.91 20.76
N VAL A 155 8.29 -5.61 21.65
CA VAL A 155 7.71 -6.61 22.56
C VAL A 155 7.76 -6.12 24.00
N ALA A 156 6.64 -6.24 24.71
CA ALA A 156 6.56 -5.92 26.13
C ALA A 156 7.27 -7.00 26.95
N THR A 157 8.17 -6.59 27.85
CA THR A 157 8.89 -7.48 28.78
C THR A 157 8.76 -6.98 30.21
N ALA A 158 9.16 -7.81 31.20
CA ALA A 158 9.26 -7.40 32.60
C ALA A 158 10.09 -6.12 32.82
N ALA A 159 11.07 -5.87 31.94
CA ALA A 159 11.99 -4.73 32.00
C ALA A 159 11.57 -3.57 31.08
N GLY A 160 10.34 -3.58 30.54
CA GLY A 160 9.83 -2.59 29.59
C GLY A 160 9.81 -3.08 28.14
N TRP A 161 9.55 -2.17 27.22
CA TRP A 161 9.53 -2.47 25.79
C TRP A 161 10.93 -2.71 25.23
N ARG A 162 11.03 -3.73 24.38
CA ARG A 162 12.26 -4.09 23.65
C ARG A 162 11.96 -4.12 22.16
N GLN A 163 12.85 -3.58 21.34
CA GLN A 163 12.73 -3.73 19.88
C GLN A 163 12.92 -5.20 19.51
N THR A 164 12.12 -5.70 18.58
CA THR A 164 12.35 -7.00 17.95
C THR A 164 13.48 -6.86 16.93
N ARG A 165 14.47 -7.73 17.06
CA ARG A 165 15.60 -7.84 16.14
C ARG A 165 15.63 -9.21 15.48
N VAL A 166 16.32 -9.30 14.35
CA VAL A 166 16.55 -10.55 13.64
C VAL A 166 17.99 -10.99 13.90
N ALA A 167 18.12 -12.15 14.53
CA ALA A 167 19.39 -12.82 14.78
C ALA A 167 19.54 -14.03 13.84
N ARG A 168 20.78 -14.52 13.77
CA ARG A 168 21.11 -15.73 13.02
C ARG A 168 21.44 -16.85 13.98
N GLU A 169 20.70 -17.95 13.87
CA GLU A 169 20.99 -19.21 14.54
C GLU A 169 21.42 -20.25 13.52
N ARG A 170 22.73 -20.52 13.44
CA ARG A 170 23.33 -21.41 12.43
C ARG A 170 22.97 -20.98 11.00
N SER A 171 21.99 -21.65 10.39
CA SER A 171 21.52 -21.42 9.02
C SER A 171 20.12 -20.83 8.94
N SER A 172 19.49 -20.49 10.06
CA SER A 172 18.15 -19.90 10.12
C SER A 172 18.19 -18.50 10.73
N PHE A 173 17.21 -17.68 10.38
CA PHE A 173 16.94 -16.40 11.03
C PHE A 173 15.87 -16.59 12.10
N VAL A 174 15.97 -15.86 13.19
CA VAL A 174 15.02 -15.90 14.31
C VAL A 174 14.77 -14.49 14.84
N SER A 175 13.57 -14.23 15.33
CA SER A 175 13.28 -13.00 16.07
C SER A 175 13.78 -13.10 17.51
N VAL A 176 14.44 -12.05 17.98
CA VAL A 176 14.92 -11.91 19.35
C VAL A 176 14.55 -10.54 19.89
N ALA A 177 14.26 -10.45 21.19
CA ALA A 177 14.10 -9.16 21.86
C ALA A 177 15.49 -8.53 22.08
N ASP A 178 15.61 -7.24 21.78
CA ASP A 178 16.84 -6.49 22.04
C ASP A 178 17.19 -6.46 23.55
N GLN A 179 18.48 -6.39 23.86
CA GLN A 179 18.99 -6.33 25.24
C GLN A 179 19.01 -4.90 25.79
N ASP A 180 19.04 -3.90 24.92
CA ASP A 180 18.97 -2.49 25.29
C ASP A 180 17.51 -2.04 25.41
N THR A 181 17.24 -1.10 26.32
CA THR A 181 15.89 -0.55 26.47
C THR A 181 15.63 0.35 25.26
N SER A 182 14.48 0.24 24.62
CA SER A 182 14.19 1.15 23.51
C SER A 182 14.02 2.57 24.07
N ASP A 183 14.88 3.51 23.65
CA ASP A 183 14.77 4.94 23.94
C ASP A 183 13.52 5.60 23.30
N ASP A 184 12.67 4.81 22.63
CA ASP A 184 11.46 5.29 22.00
C ASP A 184 10.44 5.74 23.07
N SER A 185 10.42 7.05 23.30
CA SER A 185 9.46 7.76 24.16
C SER A 185 8.00 7.39 23.91
N ALA A 186 7.68 6.98 22.67
CA ALA A 186 6.33 6.57 22.31
C ALA A 186 5.99 5.15 22.76
N ALA A 187 6.95 4.29 23.11
CA ALA A 187 6.70 2.98 23.73
C ALA A 187 6.59 3.10 25.26
N THR A 188 7.39 3.97 25.87
CA THR A 188 7.36 4.26 27.31
C THR A 188 6.12 5.03 27.77
N ALA A 189 5.42 5.73 26.86
CA ALA A 189 4.18 6.44 27.16
C ALA A 189 2.93 5.52 27.21
N ILE A 190 3.02 4.31 26.66
CA ILE A 190 1.90 3.36 26.61
C ILE A 190 1.99 2.50 27.87
N GLY A 191 0.89 2.36 28.62
CA GLY A 191 0.85 1.78 29.97
C GLY A 191 1.40 0.35 30.10
N GLN A 192 1.24 -0.28 31.27
CA GLN A 192 1.68 -1.66 31.45
C GLN A 192 0.83 -2.62 30.59
N PHE A 193 1.41 -3.12 29.49
CA PHE A 193 0.85 -4.24 28.73
C PHE A 193 1.33 -5.56 29.32
N PRO A 194 0.57 -6.66 29.12
CA PRO A 194 1.05 -8.00 29.42
C PRO A 194 2.37 -8.30 28.70
N GLU A 195 3.28 -9.01 29.37
CA GLU A 195 4.50 -9.51 28.74
C GLU A 195 4.18 -10.32 27.47
N GLY A 196 4.97 -10.14 26.42
CA GLY A 196 4.75 -10.75 25.12
C GLY A 196 3.79 -9.99 24.21
N THR A 197 3.17 -8.89 24.67
CA THR A 197 2.41 -7.99 23.78
C THR A 197 3.34 -7.41 22.72
N ILE A 198 2.92 -7.44 21.45
CA ILE A 198 3.65 -6.86 20.32
C ILE A 198 2.98 -5.57 19.87
N LEU A 199 3.78 -4.55 19.59
CA LEU A 199 3.38 -3.34 18.87
C LEU A 199 4.15 -3.27 17.56
N GLU A 200 3.47 -2.89 16.49
CA GLU A 200 4.05 -2.66 15.17
C GLU A 200 3.98 -1.19 14.79
N ARG A 201 5.03 -0.72 14.12
CA ARG A 201 5.11 0.64 13.58
C ARG A 201 5.87 0.62 12.27
N SER A 202 5.52 1.49 11.33
CA SER A 202 6.34 1.70 10.12
C SER A 202 6.83 3.14 10.07
N PRO A 203 8.08 3.41 10.52
CA PRO A 203 8.68 4.73 10.38
C PRO A 203 8.75 5.20 8.92
N VAL A 204 9.02 4.26 7.99
CA VAL A 204 9.10 4.53 6.55
C VAL A 204 7.74 4.99 6.01
N SER A 205 6.65 4.31 6.36
CA SER A 205 5.30 4.72 5.97
C SER A 205 4.90 6.09 6.52
N VAL A 206 5.28 6.38 7.77
CA VAL A 206 5.04 7.68 8.41
C VAL A 206 5.78 8.82 7.70
N GLU A 207 7.05 8.61 7.39
CA GLU A 207 7.85 9.59 6.66
C GLU A 207 7.29 9.83 5.25
N LEU A 208 7.03 8.76 4.52
CA LEU A 208 6.53 8.84 3.15
C LEU A 208 5.17 9.52 3.07
N VAL A 209 4.20 9.12 3.92
CA VAL A 209 2.86 9.73 3.89
C VAL A 209 2.93 11.20 4.32
N GLY A 210 3.81 11.54 5.26
CA GLY A 210 4.05 12.92 5.66
C GLY A 210 4.55 13.78 4.49
N ALA A 211 5.51 13.25 3.74
CA ALA A 211 6.06 13.93 2.58
C ALA A 211 5.05 14.03 1.42
N ILE A 212 4.26 12.99 1.13
CA ILE A 212 3.15 13.05 0.16
C ILE A 212 2.13 14.10 0.59
N ALA A 213 1.76 14.11 1.87
CA ALA A 213 0.79 15.05 2.40
C ALA A 213 1.28 16.50 2.28
N ASP A 214 2.55 16.77 2.55
CA ASP A 214 3.15 18.08 2.34
C ASP A 214 3.10 18.54 0.87
N ARG A 215 3.26 17.61 -0.08
CA ARG A 215 3.15 17.89 -1.53
C ARG A 215 1.72 18.23 -1.92
N ILE A 216 0.76 17.40 -1.51
CA ILE A 216 -0.68 17.60 -1.76
C ILE A 216 -1.18 18.90 -1.12
N ALA A 217 -0.78 19.20 0.12
CA ALA A 217 -1.17 20.43 0.80
C ALA A 217 -0.69 21.69 0.07
N ARG A 218 0.48 21.63 -0.57
CA ARG A 218 1.07 22.77 -1.31
C ARG A 218 0.52 22.93 -2.71
N GLN A 219 0.29 21.84 -3.43
CA GLN A 219 -0.07 21.86 -4.86
C GLN A 219 -1.57 21.65 -5.13
N GLY A 220 -2.31 21.16 -4.13
CA GLY A 220 -3.63 20.60 -4.34
C GLY A 220 -3.57 19.14 -4.80
N GLY A 221 -4.69 18.45 -4.69
CA GLY A 221 -4.84 17.08 -5.16
C GLY A 221 -5.50 16.18 -4.14
N VAL A 222 -5.33 14.88 -4.38
CA VAL A 222 -5.87 13.79 -3.58
C VAL A 222 -4.87 12.65 -3.50
N LEU A 223 -4.87 11.94 -2.38
CA LEU A 223 -4.27 10.62 -2.21
C LEU A 223 -5.40 9.62 -1.98
N LEU A 224 -5.37 8.51 -2.71
CA LEU A 224 -6.15 7.31 -2.47
C LEU A 224 -5.21 6.18 -2.02
N LEU A 225 -5.45 5.65 -0.82
CA LEU A 225 -4.69 4.56 -0.23
C LEU A 225 -5.62 3.34 -0.08
N ILE A 226 -5.25 2.22 -0.70
CA ILE A 226 -5.97 0.96 -0.63
C ILE A 226 -4.99 -0.11 -0.18
N ASP A 227 -5.24 -0.69 0.98
CA ASP A 227 -4.37 -1.72 1.54
C ASP A 227 -5.11 -2.54 2.60
N TYR A 228 -4.60 -3.71 2.96
CA TYR A 228 -5.15 -4.46 4.09
C TYR A 228 -4.52 -3.99 5.40
N GLY A 229 -5.38 -3.75 6.39
CA GLY A 229 -4.93 -3.09 7.60
C GLY A 229 -6.03 -2.83 8.62
N TYR A 230 -5.68 -2.00 9.60
CA TYR A 230 -6.54 -1.67 10.73
C TYR A 230 -6.67 -0.15 10.89
N ASP A 231 -7.79 0.27 11.47
CA ASP A 231 -8.21 1.66 11.64
C ASP A 231 -8.18 2.14 13.10
N ARG A 232 -7.76 1.26 14.01
CA ARG A 232 -7.63 1.50 15.45
C ARG A 232 -6.33 0.90 15.95
N PRO A 233 -5.68 1.53 16.95
CA PRO A 233 -4.48 0.97 17.56
C PRO A 233 -4.68 -0.50 17.94
N GLY A 234 -3.80 -1.36 17.42
CA GLY A 234 -3.81 -2.79 17.64
C GLY A 234 -2.55 -3.29 18.35
N THR A 235 -2.63 -4.50 18.88
CA THR A 235 -1.49 -5.24 19.41
C THR A 235 -1.42 -6.61 18.76
N GLY A 236 -0.22 -7.14 18.57
CA GLY A 236 0.03 -8.41 17.90
C GLY A 236 0.93 -8.23 16.67
N SER A 237 1.51 -9.34 16.22
CA SER A 237 2.27 -9.36 14.96
C SER A 237 1.30 -9.50 13.80
N THR A 238 1.45 -8.65 12.80
CA THR A 238 0.82 -8.77 11.48
C THR A 238 1.82 -9.08 10.38
N LEU A 239 3.12 -9.09 10.70
CA LEU A 239 4.17 -9.58 9.81
C LEU A 239 3.84 -10.99 9.30
N GLN A 240 3.78 -11.12 7.98
CA GLN A 240 3.49 -12.35 7.28
C GLN A 240 4.43 -12.54 6.09
N ALA A 241 4.47 -13.78 5.60
CA ALA A 241 5.24 -14.13 4.42
C ALA A 241 4.49 -15.10 3.54
N ILE A 242 4.49 -14.84 2.24
CA ILE A 242 3.85 -15.69 1.24
C ILE A 242 4.90 -16.14 0.21
N LYS A 243 4.86 -17.42 -0.12
CA LYS A 243 5.66 -18.02 -1.19
C LYS A 243 4.84 -19.08 -1.90
N ASP A 244 4.78 -19.02 -3.23
CA ASP A 244 4.00 -19.96 -4.04
C ASP A 244 2.53 -20.07 -3.55
N HIS A 245 1.91 -18.93 -3.23
CA HIS A 245 0.57 -18.80 -2.63
C HIS A 245 0.36 -19.47 -1.26
N MET A 246 1.43 -19.87 -0.58
CA MET A 246 1.38 -20.53 0.73
C MET A 246 2.00 -19.65 1.83
N PRO A 247 1.35 -19.53 3.00
CA PRO A 247 1.97 -18.89 4.16
C PRO A 247 3.21 -19.65 4.63
N ILE A 248 4.30 -18.94 4.85
CA ILE A 248 5.52 -19.47 5.45
C ILE A 248 5.95 -18.61 6.65
N SER A 249 6.96 -19.06 7.40
CA SER A 249 7.60 -18.19 8.39
C SER A 249 8.28 -17.01 7.68
N PRO A 250 8.11 -15.76 8.19
CA PRO A 250 8.82 -14.59 7.67
C PRO A 250 10.34 -14.72 7.66
N PHE A 251 10.90 -15.69 8.39
CA PHE A 251 12.33 -15.86 8.57
C PHE A 251 12.96 -16.94 7.67
N ASP A 252 12.17 -17.73 6.93
CA ASP A 252 12.66 -18.94 6.25
C ASP A 252 13.28 -18.67 4.87
N SER A 253 12.80 -17.67 4.13
CA SER A 253 13.12 -17.50 2.69
C SER A 253 13.30 -16.04 2.24
N PRO A 254 14.04 -15.19 2.99
CA PRO A 254 14.16 -13.77 2.66
C PRO A 254 14.65 -13.55 1.23
N GLY A 255 13.97 -12.65 0.51
CA GLY A 255 14.25 -12.33 -0.89
C GLY A 255 13.68 -13.31 -1.91
N THR A 256 12.98 -14.36 -1.47
CA THR A 256 12.25 -15.30 -2.36
C THR A 256 10.82 -15.55 -1.91
N SER A 257 10.38 -14.84 -0.88
CA SER A 257 9.01 -14.75 -0.40
C SER A 257 8.67 -13.29 -0.24
N ASP A 258 7.41 -12.93 -0.47
CA ASP A 258 6.92 -11.59 -0.20
C ASP A 258 6.70 -11.43 1.31
N LEU A 259 7.29 -10.39 1.90
CA LEU A 259 7.08 -10.03 3.30
C LEU A 259 6.17 -8.82 3.38
N THR A 260 5.10 -8.94 4.15
CA THR A 260 4.15 -7.84 4.32
C THR A 260 3.68 -7.71 5.75
N ALA A 261 3.11 -6.57 6.09
CA ALA A 261 2.47 -6.31 7.36
C ALA A 261 1.20 -5.47 7.16
N HIS A 262 0.27 -5.55 8.10
CA HIS A 262 -0.96 -4.76 8.03
C HIS A 262 -0.67 -3.26 8.16
N VAL A 263 -1.35 -2.46 7.36
CA VAL A 263 -1.23 -1.01 7.37
C VAL A 263 -1.97 -0.39 8.56
N ASP A 264 -1.28 0.48 9.31
CA ASP A 264 -1.86 1.30 10.38
C ASP A 264 -2.51 2.57 9.80
N PHE A 265 -3.74 2.45 9.33
CA PHE A 265 -4.50 3.59 8.79
C PHE A 265 -4.72 4.69 9.83
N HIS A 266 -4.77 4.35 11.13
CA HIS A 266 -4.96 5.34 12.19
C HIS A 266 -3.78 6.31 12.25
N THR A 267 -2.56 5.77 12.28
CA THR A 267 -1.33 6.58 12.30
C THR A 267 -1.19 7.39 11.02
N LEU A 268 -1.39 6.78 9.84
CA LEU A 268 -1.29 7.50 8.56
C LEU A 268 -2.30 8.66 8.48
N ALA A 269 -3.54 8.45 8.90
CA ALA A 269 -4.56 9.50 8.97
C ALA A 269 -4.13 10.66 9.87
N ASN A 270 -3.59 10.37 11.06
CA ASN A 270 -3.16 11.41 11.99
C ASN A 270 -2.01 12.24 11.43
N ILE A 271 -1.02 11.60 10.78
CA ILE A 271 0.07 12.32 10.11
C ILE A 271 -0.49 13.27 9.04
N MET A 272 -1.36 12.78 8.16
CA MET A 272 -1.94 13.62 7.11
C MET A 272 -2.81 14.77 7.67
N ARG A 273 -3.55 14.57 8.77
CA ARG A 273 -4.28 15.64 9.46
C ARG A 273 -3.36 16.75 9.98
N THR A 274 -2.19 16.39 10.53
CA THR A 274 -1.21 17.40 10.98
C THR A 274 -0.65 18.23 9.83
N ARG A 275 -0.83 17.79 8.57
CA ARG A 275 -0.48 18.52 7.34
C ARG A 275 -1.66 19.21 6.69
N LEU A 276 -2.76 19.40 7.43
CA LEU A 276 -3.96 20.14 7.00
C LEU A 276 -4.70 19.50 5.81
N LEU A 277 -4.57 18.18 5.62
CA LEU A 277 -5.42 17.45 4.69
C LEU A 277 -6.74 17.03 5.34
N SER A 278 -7.82 17.06 4.56
CA SER A 278 -9.11 16.47 4.94
C SER A 278 -9.04 14.97 4.70
N ILE A 279 -9.30 14.17 5.74
CA ILE A 279 -9.20 12.71 5.71
C ILE A 279 -10.58 12.06 5.66
N HIS A 280 -10.70 11.07 4.79
CA HIS A 280 -11.93 10.35 4.49
C HIS A 280 -11.68 8.85 4.68
N GLY A 281 -12.51 8.20 5.50
CA GLY A 281 -12.33 6.80 5.88
C GLY A 281 -11.39 6.58 7.09
N PRO A 282 -10.84 5.35 7.24
CA PRO A 282 -10.90 4.28 6.26
C PRO A 282 -12.29 3.64 6.16
N ALA A 283 -12.64 3.14 4.97
CA ALA A 283 -13.84 2.36 4.70
C ALA A 283 -13.47 0.92 4.30
N GLU A 284 -14.39 -0.03 4.46
CA GLU A 284 -14.23 -1.37 3.87
C GLU A 284 -14.25 -1.29 2.34
N GLN A 285 -13.26 -1.90 1.67
CA GLN A 285 -13.13 -1.87 0.21
C GLN A 285 -14.42 -2.29 -0.49
N GLY A 286 -15.04 -3.38 -0.04
CA GLY A 286 -16.25 -3.91 -0.66
C GLY A 286 -17.42 -2.95 -0.56
N GLN A 287 -17.54 -2.21 0.55
CA GLN A 287 -18.58 -1.19 0.72
C GLN A 287 -18.28 0.03 -0.14
N TRP A 288 -17.02 0.48 -0.17
CA TRP A 288 -16.57 1.62 -0.97
C TRP A 288 -16.79 1.38 -2.47
N LEU A 289 -16.34 0.24 -3.01
CA LEU A 289 -16.53 -0.12 -4.42
C LEU A 289 -18.02 -0.21 -4.81
N LYS A 290 -18.86 -0.77 -3.94
CA LYS A 290 -20.33 -0.82 -4.14
C LYS A 290 -20.95 0.57 -4.15
N ALA A 291 -20.54 1.44 -3.24
CA ALA A 291 -21.00 2.83 -3.20
C ALA A 291 -20.63 3.60 -4.48
N LEU A 292 -19.50 3.26 -5.12
CA LEU A 292 -19.08 3.82 -6.41
C LEU A 292 -19.69 3.13 -7.64
N GLY A 293 -20.57 2.13 -7.45
CA GLY A 293 -21.33 1.51 -8.53
C GLY A 293 -20.62 0.37 -9.27
N ILE A 294 -19.67 -0.33 -8.63
CA ILE A 294 -18.98 -1.48 -9.23
C ILE A 294 -19.96 -2.57 -9.73
N ASP A 295 -21.09 -2.79 -9.05
CA ASP A 295 -22.11 -3.77 -9.45
C ASP A 295 -22.71 -3.43 -10.82
N ALA A 296 -23.01 -2.15 -11.06
CA ALA A 296 -23.53 -1.69 -12.34
C ALA A 296 -22.49 -1.87 -13.46
N ARG A 297 -21.21 -1.68 -13.14
CA ARG A 297 -20.12 -1.88 -14.09
C ARG A 297 -19.93 -3.35 -14.43
N ALA A 298 -19.91 -4.22 -13.42
CA ALA A 298 -19.82 -5.67 -13.60
C ALA A 298 -20.98 -6.19 -14.47
N ASN A 299 -22.22 -5.76 -14.22
CA ASN A 299 -23.38 -6.11 -15.03
C ASN A 299 -23.22 -5.67 -16.50
N SER A 300 -22.71 -4.46 -16.73
CA SER A 300 -22.47 -3.94 -18.08
C SER A 300 -21.40 -4.74 -18.82
N LEU A 301 -20.31 -5.11 -18.14
CA LEU A 301 -19.23 -5.94 -18.70
C LEU A 301 -19.73 -7.36 -19.02
N ALA A 302 -20.48 -7.97 -18.10
CA ALA A 302 -21.04 -9.32 -18.28
C ALA A 302 -22.04 -9.38 -19.45
N ALA A 303 -22.83 -8.32 -19.64
CA ALA A 303 -23.74 -8.20 -20.78
C ALA A 303 -22.99 -8.00 -22.12
N ALA A 304 -21.90 -7.24 -22.12
CA ALA A 304 -21.09 -7.01 -23.31
C ALA A 304 -20.28 -8.25 -23.73
N GLU A 305 -19.81 -9.04 -22.76
CA GLU A 305 -19.06 -10.28 -23.00
C GLU A 305 -19.68 -11.49 -22.28
N PRO A 306 -20.80 -12.04 -22.79
CA PRO A 306 -21.52 -13.12 -22.11
C PRO A 306 -20.67 -14.37 -21.82
N LYS A 307 -19.62 -14.63 -22.63
CA LYS A 307 -18.69 -15.74 -22.41
C LYS A 307 -17.83 -15.58 -21.15
N GLN A 308 -17.59 -14.33 -20.71
CA GLN A 308 -16.79 -14.00 -19.53
C GLN A 308 -17.64 -13.66 -18.31
N ALA A 309 -18.97 -13.71 -18.42
CA ALA A 309 -19.88 -13.29 -17.36
C ALA A 309 -19.62 -13.98 -16.00
N ASN A 310 -19.29 -15.28 -16.01
CA ASN A 310 -18.96 -16.02 -14.78
C ASN A 310 -17.66 -15.52 -14.15
N ASN A 311 -16.63 -15.26 -14.95
CA ASN A 311 -15.35 -14.74 -14.49
C ASN A 311 -15.50 -13.33 -13.91
N ILE A 312 -16.29 -12.47 -14.58
CA ILE A 312 -16.61 -11.12 -14.10
C ILE A 312 -17.36 -11.18 -12.76
N THR A 313 -18.32 -12.11 -12.61
CA THR A 313 -19.07 -12.29 -11.36
C THR A 313 -18.16 -12.78 -10.23
N ALA A 314 -17.26 -13.72 -10.51
CA ALA A 314 -16.28 -14.21 -9.54
C ALA A 314 -15.31 -13.11 -9.11
N ALA A 315 -14.84 -12.29 -10.05
CA ALA A 315 -13.99 -11.13 -9.78
C ALA A 315 -14.70 -10.08 -8.91
N LEU A 316 -15.97 -9.79 -9.20
CA LEU A 316 -16.79 -8.86 -8.40
C LEU A 316 -16.93 -9.39 -6.96
N HIS A 317 -17.19 -10.69 -6.81
CA HIS A 317 -17.28 -11.34 -5.51
C HIS A 317 -15.95 -11.22 -4.76
N ARG A 318 -14.82 -11.58 -5.39
CA ARG A 318 -13.49 -11.51 -4.78
C ARG A 318 -13.15 -10.09 -4.30
N LEU A 319 -13.46 -9.07 -5.09
CA LEU A 319 -13.17 -7.67 -4.76
C LEU A 319 -14.08 -7.10 -3.65
N THR A 320 -15.31 -7.60 -3.50
CA THR A 320 -16.34 -6.93 -2.68
C THR A 320 -16.94 -7.74 -1.54
N HIS A 321 -16.75 -9.06 -1.51
CA HIS A 321 -17.32 -9.92 -0.48
C HIS A 321 -16.53 -9.83 0.82
N VAL A 322 -17.24 -9.88 1.95
CA VAL A 322 -16.65 -9.67 3.29
C VAL A 322 -15.69 -10.77 3.73
N ASP A 323 -15.86 -11.98 3.21
CA ASP A 323 -14.96 -13.12 3.46
C ASP A 323 -13.79 -13.18 2.46
N GLU A 324 -13.75 -12.23 1.52
CA GLU A 324 -12.72 -12.06 0.51
C GLU A 324 -11.98 -10.73 0.78
N MET A 325 -11.69 -9.94 -0.26
CA MET A 325 -11.01 -8.65 -0.10
C MET A 325 -11.91 -7.58 0.54
N GLY A 326 -13.22 -7.75 0.52
CA GLY A 326 -14.18 -6.68 0.80
C GLY A 326 -14.10 -6.09 2.21
N ARG A 327 -13.78 -6.89 3.24
CA ARG A 327 -13.62 -6.42 4.63
C ARG A 327 -12.15 -6.23 5.01
N LEU A 328 -11.28 -7.13 4.54
CA LEU A 328 -9.87 -7.14 4.90
C LEU A 328 -9.17 -5.89 4.36
N PHE A 329 -9.47 -5.51 3.12
CA PHE A 329 -8.94 -4.31 2.51
C PHE A 329 -9.70 -3.08 2.98
N ARG A 330 -8.93 -2.03 3.23
CA ARG A 330 -9.38 -0.72 3.68
C ARG A 330 -9.03 0.31 2.63
N VAL A 331 -9.91 1.29 2.48
CA VAL A 331 -9.74 2.41 1.55
C VAL A 331 -9.75 3.70 2.36
N MET A 332 -8.74 4.54 2.18
CA MET A 332 -8.66 5.87 2.78
C MET A 332 -8.34 6.89 1.70
N ALA A 333 -8.94 8.08 1.81
CA ALA A 333 -8.56 9.20 0.97
C ALA A 333 -8.13 10.40 1.81
N ALA A 334 -7.20 11.19 1.26
CA ALA A 334 -6.79 12.47 1.81
C ALA A 334 -6.85 13.53 0.71
N THR A 335 -7.49 14.67 1.00
CA THR A 335 -7.70 15.74 0.02
C THR A 335 -7.09 17.04 0.52
N ALA A 336 -6.51 17.81 -0.40
CA ALA A 336 -6.03 19.16 -0.09
C ALA A 336 -7.20 20.09 0.28
N LEU A 337 -6.91 21.14 1.06
CA LEU A 337 -7.91 22.16 1.38
C LEU A 337 -8.51 22.77 0.10
N GLY A 338 -9.84 22.84 0.03
CA GLY A 338 -10.57 23.37 -1.13
C GLY A 338 -10.70 22.40 -2.31
N TRP A 339 -10.30 21.14 -2.13
CA TRP A 339 -10.74 20.04 -2.98
C TRP A 339 -12.10 19.50 -2.53
N PRO A 340 -12.91 18.92 -3.45
CA PRO A 340 -14.19 18.33 -3.10
C PRO A 340 -14.02 17.12 -2.17
N ASP A 341 -15.01 16.89 -1.32
CA ASP A 341 -15.07 15.64 -0.57
C ASP A 341 -15.31 14.47 -1.54
N PRO A 342 -14.55 13.38 -1.41
CA PRO A 342 -14.68 12.21 -2.26
C PRO A 342 -15.94 11.41 -1.94
N GLU A 343 -16.52 10.83 -2.99
CA GLU A 343 -17.63 9.89 -2.88
C GLU A 343 -17.16 8.53 -2.33
N GLY A 344 -18.11 7.73 -1.86
CA GLY A 344 -17.88 6.36 -1.38
C GLY A 344 -17.50 6.25 0.10
N PHE A 345 -17.33 7.38 0.80
CA PHE A 345 -17.08 7.42 2.24
C PHE A 345 -18.33 7.84 3.00
N THR A 346 -18.62 7.16 4.10
CA THR A 346 -19.73 7.52 4.98
C THR A 346 -19.30 8.62 5.95
N TYR A 347 -19.94 9.78 5.84
CA TYR A 347 -19.78 10.88 6.78
C TYR A 347 -20.94 10.83 7.78
N GLY A 348 -20.68 10.30 8.97
CA GLY A 348 -21.66 10.19 10.05
C GLY A 348 -20.96 10.21 11.41
N GLU A 349 -21.57 10.88 12.38
CA GLU A 349 -21.02 11.13 13.72
C GLU A 349 -20.58 9.82 14.40
N ILE A 350 -19.31 9.74 14.81
CA ILE A 350 -18.84 8.74 15.78
C ILE A 350 -19.28 9.17 17.17
#